data_AF-A0A495FFN1-F1
#
_entry.id   AF-A0A495FFN1-F1
#
_cell.length_a   1.000
_cell.length_b   1.000
_cell.length_c   1.000
_cell.angle_alpha   90.00
_cell.angle_beta   90.00
_cell.angle_gamma   90.00
#
_symmetry.space_group_name_H-M   'P 1'
#
loop_
_entity.id
_entity.type
_entity.pdbx_description
1 polymer ?
#
loop_
_entity_poly.entity_id
_entity_poly.type
_entity_poly.pdbx_seq_one_letter_code
_entity_poly.pdbx_strand_id
1 'polypeptide(L)'
;MQKKTVMVAVAILATLLAGCGDKKSEPAPVAAPAAVTAPAPAAAPAAPAAAENELGKSVFGKTCAMCHAAGVAGAPKPGDKADWGPRIAQGKDTMYKHAIEGFTGAKGMMPAKGGSANLTDAEVKAAVDYMADKSL
;
A
#
# COMPACT_ATOMS: atom_id res chain seq x y z
N MET A 1 13.13 10.84 -51.74
CA MET A 1 14.52 10.68 -51.23
C MET A 1 14.50 9.50 -50.25
N GLN A 2 14.54 8.22 -50.68
CA GLN A 2 15.75 7.42 -50.98
C GLN A 2 16.87 7.74 -49.97
N LYS A 3 17.20 6.83 -49.03
CA LYS A 3 18.10 5.69 -49.28
C LYS A 3 17.80 4.49 -48.36
N LYS A 4 17.60 3.33 -48.98
CA LYS A 4 17.79 1.99 -48.41
C LYS A 4 19.25 1.59 -48.66
N THR A 5 19.98 1.10 -47.67
CA THR A 5 21.26 0.39 -47.88
C THR A 5 21.47 -0.58 -46.71
N VAL A 6 21.13 -1.86 -46.90
CA VAL A 6 22.06 -3.02 -47.12
C VAL A 6 22.33 -3.74 -45.78
N MET A 7 21.64 -4.86 -45.51
CA MET A 7 22.07 -6.24 -45.82
C MET A 7 23.35 -6.65 -45.08
N VAL A 8 23.19 -7.42 -44.00
CA VAL A 8 24.23 -8.32 -43.49
C VAL A 8 23.68 -9.74 -43.59
N ALA A 9 24.10 -10.45 -44.62
CA ALA A 9 24.04 -11.89 -44.71
C ALA A 9 25.44 -12.34 -45.14
N VAL A 10 26.16 -13.01 -44.24
CA VAL A 10 27.26 -13.90 -44.59
C VAL A 10 26.93 -15.24 -43.97
N ALA A 11 27.02 -16.25 -44.81
CA ALA A 11 26.42 -17.55 -44.68
C ALA A 11 27.50 -18.62 -44.41
N ILE A 12 27.02 -19.75 -43.89
CA ILE A 12 27.54 -21.12 -44.13
C ILE A 12 28.87 -21.50 -43.43
N LEU A 13 28.77 -22.46 -42.50
CA LEU A 13 29.39 -23.77 -42.73
C LEU A 13 28.57 -24.88 -42.09
N ALA A 14 28.31 -25.90 -42.89
CA ALA A 14 27.32 -26.94 -42.68
C ALA A 14 27.98 -28.27 -42.27
N THR A 15 27.10 -29.25 -41.95
CA THR A 15 27.26 -30.72 -42.11
C THR A 15 28.13 -31.43 -41.05
N LEU A 16 27.82 -32.63 -40.51
CA LEU A 16 27.18 -33.85 -41.03
C LEU A 16 26.64 -34.76 -39.89
N LEU A 17 25.54 -35.49 -40.16
CA LEU A 17 25.24 -36.93 -39.89
C LEU A 17 25.22 -37.46 -38.43
N ALA A 18 24.43 -38.44 -38.00
CA ALA A 18 23.38 -39.30 -38.54
C ALA A 18 22.91 -40.21 -37.37
N GLY A 19 21.74 -40.84 -37.48
CA GLY A 19 21.56 -42.21 -36.95
C GLY A 19 20.43 -42.44 -35.94
N CYS A 20 19.51 -43.34 -36.32
CA CYS A 20 18.35 -43.88 -35.59
C CYS A 20 18.69 -44.76 -34.38
N GLY A 21 17.69 -45.04 -33.53
CA GLY A 21 17.47 -46.41 -33.03
C GLY A 21 17.05 -46.54 -31.56
N ASP A 22 15.81 -46.98 -31.35
CA ASP A 22 15.23 -47.51 -30.10
C ASP A 22 16.15 -48.47 -29.32
N LYS A 23 16.30 -48.22 -28.01
CA LYS A 23 16.43 -49.32 -27.02
C LYS A 23 16.08 -48.87 -25.60
N LYS A 24 14.91 -49.36 -25.16
CA LYS A 24 14.49 -49.62 -23.77
C LYS A 24 15.68 -50.02 -22.87
N SER A 25 15.86 -49.30 -21.76
CA SER A 25 16.18 -49.87 -20.44
C SER A 25 16.16 -48.76 -19.38
N GLU A 26 15.25 -48.90 -18.42
CA GLU A 26 15.34 -48.28 -17.09
C GLU A 26 15.93 -49.37 -16.17
N PRO A 27 16.70 -49.00 -15.13
CA PRO A 27 16.05 -48.73 -13.85
C PRO A 27 16.57 -47.47 -13.15
N ALA A 28 15.67 -46.80 -12.44
CA ALA A 28 15.91 -45.75 -11.46
C ALA A 28 16.58 -46.34 -10.18
N PRO A 29 16.82 -45.59 -9.07
CA PRO A 29 16.64 -44.16 -8.84
C PRO A 29 17.81 -43.51 -8.06
N VAL A 30 17.98 -42.19 -8.14
CA VAL A 30 18.42 -41.42 -6.95
C VAL A 30 17.71 -40.08 -6.94
N ALA A 31 16.92 -39.88 -5.89
CA ALA A 31 16.08 -38.72 -5.64
C ALA A 31 16.91 -37.43 -5.49
N ALA A 32 16.54 -36.39 -6.24
CA ALA A 32 16.87 -35.01 -5.91
C ALA A 32 15.73 -34.43 -5.05
N PRO A 33 16.02 -33.72 -3.95
CA PRO A 33 14.98 -33.19 -3.08
C PRO A 33 14.26 -32.03 -3.78
N ALA A 34 12.94 -32.17 -3.88
CA ALA A 34 12.04 -31.11 -4.32
C ALA A 34 12.13 -29.91 -3.38
N ALA A 35 12.16 -28.72 -3.99
CA ALA A 35 12.10 -27.45 -3.29
C ALA A 35 10.89 -27.39 -2.36
N VAL A 36 11.15 -27.09 -1.09
CA VAL A 36 10.12 -26.82 -0.09
C VAL A 36 9.43 -25.51 -0.43
N THR A 37 8.18 -25.60 -0.88
CA THR A 37 7.27 -24.45 -0.99
C THR A 37 7.00 -23.94 0.43
N ALA A 38 7.54 -22.78 0.76
CA ALA A 38 7.19 -22.10 2.01
C ALA A 38 5.68 -21.78 2.00
N PRO A 39 4.94 -22.02 3.10
CA PRO A 39 3.53 -21.67 3.15
C PRO A 39 3.38 -20.15 3.09
N ALA A 40 2.45 -19.67 2.26
CA ALA A 40 2.01 -18.29 2.25
C ALA A 40 1.51 -17.89 3.66
N PRO A 41 1.80 -16.67 4.14
CA PRO A 41 1.31 -16.24 5.44
C PRO A 41 -0.22 -16.26 5.42
N ALA A 42 -0.81 -16.96 6.38
CA ALA A 42 -2.24 -16.95 6.61
C ALA A 42 -2.69 -15.49 6.80
N ALA A 43 -3.66 -15.06 5.99
CA ALA A 43 -4.30 -13.76 6.17
C ALA A 43 -4.87 -13.69 7.59
N ALA A 44 -4.38 -12.73 8.37
CA ALA A 44 -4.94 -12.43 9.68
C ALA A 44 -6.44 -12.14 9.51
N PRO A 45 -7.30 -12.60 10.44
CA PRO A 45 -8.73 -12.31 10.37
C PRO A 45 -8.90 -10.79 10.33
N ALA A 46 -9.61 -10.30 9.30
CA ALA A 46 -10.00 -8.90 9.23
C ALA A 46 -10.75 -8.56 10.52
N ALA A 47 -10.26 -7.56 11.24
CA ALA A 47 -10.89 -7.07 12.46
C ALA A 47 -12.37 -6.77 12.17
N PRO A 48 -13.29 -7.07 13.10
CA PRO A 48 -14.70 -6.78 12.91
C PRO A 48 -14.85 -5.30 12.58
N ALA A 49 -15.67 -4.99 11.57
CA ALA A 49 -15.97 -3.62 11.18
C ALA A 49 -16.35 -2.85 12.44
N ALA A 50 -15.50 -1.89 12.82
CA ALA A 50 -15.64 -1.15 14.07
C ALA A 50 -17.06 -0.57 14.15
N ALA A 51 -17.72 -0.75 15.29
CA ALA A 51 -18.94 -0.04 15.61
C ALA A 51 -18.75 1.44 15.22
N GLU A 52 -19.67 1.97 14.41
CA GLU A 52 -19.46 3.24 13.72
C GLU A 52 -19.15 4.33 14.76
N ASN A 53 -17.96 4.92 14.67
CA ASN A 53 -17.47 5.94 15.60
C ASN A 53 -18.25 7.25 15.38
N GLU A 54 -19.49 7.30 15.87
CA GLU A 54 -20.42 8.41 15.63
C GLU A 54 -19.92 9.73 16.24
N LEU A 55 -19.21 9.67 17.37
CA LEU A 55 -18.55 10.86 17.94
C LEU A 55 -17.51 11.43 16.97
N GLY A 56 -16.60 10.58 16.50
CA GLY A 56 -15.55 10.95 15.56
C GLY A 56 -16.10 11.47 14.24
N LYS A 57 -17.14 10.83 13.72
CA LYS A 57 -17.88 11.27 12.52
C LYS A 57 -18.53 12.64 12.70
N SER A 58 -19.17 12.88 13.85
CA SER A 58 -19.78 14.18 14.20
C SER A 58 -18.72 15.28 14.28
N VAL A 59 -17.62 15.04 15.00
CA VAL A 59 -16.51 16.01 15.14
C VAL A 59 -15.84 16.26 13.79
N PHE A 60 -15.61 15.21 13.01
CA PHE A 60 -15.11 15.33 11.65
C PHE A 60 -15.99 16.25 10.82
N GLY A 61 -17.30 16.01 10.77
CA GLY A 61 -18.23 16.81 9.98
C GLY A 61 -18.27 18.28 10.40
N LYS A 62 -18.22 18.56 11.71
CA LYS A 62 -18.33 19.92 12.26
C LYS A 62 -17.05 20.74 12.15
N THR A 63 -15.88 20.11 12.25
CA THR A 63 -14.61 20.83 12.39
C THR A 63 -13.58 20.39 11.36
N CYS A 64 -13.32 19.08 11.24
CA CYS A 64 -12.19 18.57 10.48
C CYS A 64 -12.43 18.58 8.96
N ALA A 65 -13.69 18.42 8.54
CA ALA A 65 -14.09 18.24 7.15
C ALA A 65 -13.71 19.43 6.25
N MET A 66 -13.64 20.64 6.81
CA MET A 66 -13.26 21.86 6.08
C MET A 66 -11.95 21.67 5.32
N CYS A 67 -10.97 20.98 5.91
CA CYS A 67 -9.71 20.68 5.26
C CYS A 67 -9.65 19.25 4.74
N HIS A 68 -10.10 18.28 5.54
CA HIS A 68 -9.85 16.87 5.26
C HIS A 68 -10.83 16.24 4.27
N ALA A 69 -12.03 16.79 4.04
CA ALA A 69 -12.98 16.17 3.11
C ALA A 69 -12.49 16.21 1.65
N ALA A 70 -11.91 17.34 1.24
CA ALA A 70 -11.37 17.54 -0.10
C ALA A 70 -9.84 17.55 -0.15
N GLY A 71 -9.16 17.46 0.99
CA GLY A 71 -7.70 17.51 1.08
C GLY A 71 -7.12 18.89 0.83
N VAL A 72 -7.81 19.94 1.31
CA VAL A 72 -7.40 21.33 1.17
C VAL A 72 -6.02 21.53 1.80
N ALA A 73 -5.17 22.29 1.12
CA ALA A 73 -3.80 22.60 1.57
C ALA A 73 -2.97 21.34 1.94
N GLY A 74 -3.21 20.22 1.25
CA GLY A 74 -2.48 18.97 1.47
C GLY A 74 -2.93 18.16 2.68
N ALA A 75 -4.10 18.48 3.25
CA ALA A 75 -4.69 17.69 4.32
C ALA A 75 -4.99 16.25 3.86
N PRO A 76 -4.72 15.22 4.69
CA PRO A 76 -5.00 13.84 4.32
C PRO A 76 -6.50 13.58 4.24
N LYS A 77 -6.96 13.06 3.10
CA LYS A 77 -8.38 12.73 2.85
C LYS A 77 -8.73 11.37 3.43
N PRO A 78 -9.76 11.22 4.28
CA PRO A 78 -10.24 9.90 4.69
C PRO A 78 -10.60 9.04 3.47
N GLY A 79 -10.16 7.79 3.46
CA GLY A 79 -10.29 6.87 2.33
C GLY A 79 -9.09 6.84 1.38
N ASP A 80 -8.18 7.82 1.45
CA ASP A 80 -6.93 7.81 0.68
C ASP A 80 -5.89 6.90 1.36
N LYS A 81 -5.99 5.59 1.10
CA LYS A 81 -5.09 4.58 1.65
C LYS A 81 -3.61 4.88 1.44
N ALA A 82 -3.25 5.48 0.30
CA ALA A 82 -1.86 5.78 -0.02
C ALA A 82 -1.29 6.91 0.85
N ASP A 83 -2.10 7.92 1.16
CA ASP A 83 -1.69 8.99 2.08
C ASP A 83 -1.76 8.54 3.55
N TRP A 84 -2.72 7.70 3.90
CA TRP A 84 -2.95 7.27 5.29
C TRP A 84 -2.03 6.12 5.75
N GLY A 85 -1.61 5.23 4.86
CA GLY A 85 -0.72 4.11 5.22
C GLY A 85 0.52 4.53 6.01
N PRO A 86 1.34 5.49 5.52
CA PRO A 86 2.51 5.97 6.26
C PRO A 86 2.18 6.67 7.58
N ARG A 87 0.98 7.25 7.71
CA ARG A 87 0.54 7.95 8.93
C ARG A 87 0.09 6.96 9.99
N ILE A 88 -0.70 5.97 9.60
CA ILE A 88 -1.15 4.88 10.47
C ILE A 88 0.06 4.09 10.98
N ALA A 89 1.10 3.91 10.15
CA ALA A 89 2.36 3.28 10.54
C ALA A 89 3.14 4.05 11.62
N GLN A 90 2.88 5.35 11.84
CA GLN A 90 3.47 6.12 12.95
C GLN A 90 2.83 5.78 14.31
N GLY A 91 1.72 5.04 14.31
CA GLY A 91 0.96 4.69 15.49
C GLY A 91 -0.04 5.77 15.93
N LYS A 92 -1.06 5.33 16.67
CA LYS A 92 -2.17 6.16 17.13
C LYS A 92 -1.72 7.33 18.01
N ASP A 93 -0.80 7.09 18.94
CA ASP A 93 -0.32 8.13 19.87
C ASP A 93 0.31 9.32 19.13
N THR A 94 1.12 9.04 18.11
CA THR A 94 1.73 10.07 17.25
C THR A 94 0.67 10.87 16.51
N MET A 95 -0.30 10.18 15.89
CA MET A 95 -1.40 10.84 15.16
C MET A 95 -2.24 11.72 16.09
N TYR A 96 -2.55 11.24 17.30
CA TYR A 96 -3.27 12.02 18.30
C TYR A 96 -2.49 13.24 18.76
N LYS A 97 -1.19 13.08 19.07
CA LYS A 97 -0.32 14.19 19.47
C LYS A 97 -0.31 15.28 18.41
N HIS A 98 -0.09 14.92 17.15
CA HIS A 98 -0.11 15.87 16.03
C HIS A 98 -1.47 16.57 15.88
N ALA A 99 -2.58 15.85 16.08
CA ALA A 99 -3.91 16.45 15.96
C ALA A 99 -4.26 17.37 17.14
N ILE A 100 -3.82 17.03 18.36
CA ILE A 100 -4.11 17.79 19.58
C ILE A 100 -3.21 19.02 19.68
N GLU A 101 -1.90 18.85 19.50
CA GLU A 101 -0.90 19.90 19.68
C GLU A 101 -0.68 20.72 18.40
N GLY A 102 -1.14 20.21 17.26
CA GLY A 102 -0.84 20.76 15.94
C GLY A 102 0.45 20.15 15.37
N PHE A 103 0.59 20.24 14.05
CA PHE A 103 1.70 19.63 13.35
C PHE A 103 2.00 20.34 12.03
N THR A 104 3.25 20.71 11.81
CA THR A 104 3.76 21.12 10.50
C THR A 104 4.49 19.95 9.86
N GLY A 105 3.95 19.47 8.74
CA GLY A 105 4.56 18.39 7.96
C GLY A 105 4.94 18.84 6.55
N ALA A 106 5.48 17.90 5.79
CA ALA A 106 5.90 18.16 4.41
C ALA A 106 4.77 18.62 3.47
N LYS A 107 3.51 18.26 3.78
CA LYS A 107 2.34 18.57 2.93
C LYS A 107 1.58 19.82 3.37
N GLY A 108 1.88 20.38 4.54
CA GLY A 108 1.14 21.51 5.09
C GLY A 108 1.13 21.55 6.61
N MET A 109 0.28 22.43 7.14
CA MET A 109 0.09 22.66 8.57
C MET A 109 -1.28 22.13 9.01
N MET A 110 -1.30 21.33 10.06
CA MET A 110 -2.50 20.99 10.82
C MET A 110 -2.52 21.84 12.10
N PRO A 111 -3.49 22.76 12.28
CA PRO A 111 -3.59 23.54 13.51
C PRO A 111 -3.95 22.65 14.71
N ALA A 112 -3.53 23.07 15.91
CA ALA A 112 -3.88 22.40 17.16
C ALA A 112 -5.39 22.22 17.29
N LYS A 113 -5.81 21.02 17.66
CA LYS A 113 -7.22 20.61 17.79
C LYS A 113 -8.07 20.90 16.54
N GLY A 114 -7.46 20.82 15.36
CA GLY A 114 -8.15 21.15 14.10
C GLY A 114 -8.60 22.62 14.01
N GLY A 115 -7.97 23.51 14.78
CA GLY A 115 -8.30 24.94 14.83
C GLY A 115 -9.45 25.29 15.78
N SER A 116 -9.97 24.34 16.56
CA SER A 116 -11.04 24.57 17.53
C SER A 116 -10.55 24.37 18.96
N ALA A 117 -10.45 25.47 19.72
CA ALA A 117 -10.10 25.43 21.14
C ALA A 117 -11.18 24.75 22.02
N ASN A 118 -12.40 24.58 21.49
CA ASN A 118 -13.53 24.00 22.21
C ASN A 118 -13.54 22.47 22.21
N LEU A 119 -12.73 21.83 21.37
CA LEU A 119 -12.66 20.37 21.34
C LEU A 119 -11.86 19.82 22.53
N THR A 120 -12.42 18.81 23.18
CA THR A 120 -11.70 17.98 24.11
C THR A 120 -10.73 17.06 23.37
N ASP A 121 -9.68 16.60 24.04
CA ASP A 121 -8.72 15.68 23.44
C ASP A 121 -9.38 14.36 23.05
N ALA A 122 -10.42 13.92 23.78
CA ALA A 122 -11.19 12.73 23.45
C ALA A 122 -11.96 12.90 22.13
N GLU A 123 -12.56 14.06 21.89
CA GLU A 123 -13.24 14.37 20.62
C GLU A 123 -12.25 14.42 19.44
N VAL A 124 -11.07 15.00 19.64
CA VAL A 124 -10.01 15.02 18.62
C VAL A 124 -9.54 13.59 18.30
N LYS A 125 -9.27 12.76 19.32
CA LYS A 125 -8.87 11.37 19.14
C LYS A 125 -9.94 10.57 18.40
N ALA A 126 -11.21 10.73 18.78
CA ALA A 126 -12.31 10.07 18.09
C ALA A 126 -12.38 10.47 16.61
N ALA A 127 -12.17 11.75 16.27
CA ALA A 127 -12.14 12.20 14.87
C ALA A 127 -10.95 11.60 14.10
N VAL A 128 -9.76 11.55 14.72
CA VAL A 128 -8.58 10.89 14.13
C VAL A 128 -8.85 9.42 13.85
N ASP A 129 -9.44 8.70 14.81
CA ASP A 129 -9.82 7.30 14.65
C ASP A 129 -10.82 7.12 13.50
N TYR A 130 -11.88 7.92 13.46
CA TYR A 130 -12.85 7.88 12.36
C TYR A 130 -12.16 8.07 11.00
N MET A 131 -11.24 9.03 10.88
CA MET A 131 -10.55 9.28 9.62
C MET A 131 -9.57 8.15 9.24
N ALA A 132 -8.86 7.60 10.22
CA ALA A 132 -7.95 6.47 10.03
C ALA A 132 -8.70 5.19 9.66
N ASP A 133 -9.80 4.88 10.36
CA ASP A 133 -10.64 3.71 10.13
C ASP A 133 -11.26 3.72 8.72
N LYS A 134 -11.67 4.89 8.23
CA LYS A 134 -12.15 5.06 6.85
C LYS A 134 -11.04 4.86 5.80
N SER A 135 -9.78 4.78 6.22
CA SER A 135 -8.59 4.72 5.38
C SER A 135 -7.78 3.43 5.53
N LEU A 136 -8.29 2.46 6.30
CA LEU A 136 -7.77 1.10 6.36
C LEU A 136 -8.03 0.35 5.04
#